data_AF-A0A1G3T9D6-F1
#
_entry.id   AF-A0A1G3T9D6-F1
#
_cell.length_a   1.000
_cell.length_b   1.000
_cell.length_c   1.000
_cell.angle_alpha   90.00
_cell.angle_beta   90.00
_cell.angle_gamma   90.00
#
_symmetry.space_group_name_H-M   'P 1'
#
loop_
_entity.id
_entity.type
_entity.pdbx_description
1 polymer ?
#
loop_
_entity_poly.entity_id
_entity_poly.type
_entity_poly.pdbx_seq_one_letter_code
_entity_poly.pdbx_strand_id
1 'polypeptide(L)'
;MVITNLDTDTDRENDFISIDLSHNAQPNWILDFYEQLNAATNEYEYMIQAQWMENENLPHLKIDEKVFLDFAEAIQRTAQKILNR
;
A
#
# COMPACT_ATOMS: atom_id res chain seq x y z
N MET A 1 -6.01 -9.97 -3.37
CA MET A 1 -4.68 -9.34 -3.34
C MET A 1 -4.03 -9.60 -4.68
N VAL A 2 -3.91 -8.56 -5.50
CA VAL A 2 -3.21 -8.63 -6.78
C VAL A 2 -1.93 -7.82 -6.60
N ILE A 3 -0.79 -8.50 -6.61
CA ILE A 3 0.51 -7.83 -6.63
C ILE A 3 0.78 -7.55 -8.11
N THR A 4 0.96 -6.29 -8.47
CA THR A 4 1.19 -5.87 -9.85
C THR A 4 2.40 -4.96 -9.82
N ASN A 5 3.52 -5.35 -10.41
CA ASN A 5 4.63 -4.42 -10.57
C ASN A 5 4.21 -3.34 -11.56
N LEU A 6 4.08 -2.11 -11.07
CA LEU A 6 3.66 -0.94 -11.82
C LEU A 6 4.77 0.11 -11.69
N ASP A 7 5.86 -0.07 -12.44
CA ASP A 7 6.28 0.89 -13.46
C ASP A 7 7.53 0.40 -14.23
N THR A 8 7.60 0.76 -15.51
CA THR A 8 8.73 0.50 -16.42
C THR A 8 9.40 1.80 -16.91
N ASP A 9 8.94 2.97 -16.44
CA ASP A 9 9.35 4.28 -16.98
C ASP A 9 10.43 5.02 -16.17
N THR A 10 10.95 4.39 -15.11
CA THR A 10 12.20 4.79 -14.46
C THR A 10 13.12 3.58 -14.44
N ASP A 11 14.45 3.75 -14.51
CA ASP A 11 15.46 2.67 -14.39
C ASP A 11 15.43 1.92 -13.02
N ARG A 12 14.29 1.94 -12.33
CA ARG A 12 14.01 1.38 -11.01
C ARG A 12 12.62 0.77 -11.04
N GLU A 13 12.56 -0.53 -10.77
CA GLU A 13 11.32 -1.25 -10.46
C GLU A 13 10.88 -0.78 -9.06
N ASN A 14 9.84 0.05 -8.98
CA ASN A 14 9.23 0.36 -7.67
C ASN A 14 8.19 -0.73 -7.38
N ASP A 15 8.28 -1.35 -6.21
CA ASP A 15 7.30 -2.33 -5.79
C ASP A 15 5.94 -1.65 -5.51
N PHE A 16 4.90 -2.16 -6.16
CA PHE A 16 3.53 -1.66 -6.03
C PHE A 16 2.58 -2.79 -5.61
N ILE A 17 1.81 -2.54 -4.55
CA ILE A 17 0.77 -3.47 -4.09
C ILE A 17 -0.56 -2.73 -4.07
N SER A 18 -1.56 -3.28 -4.76
CA SER A 18 -2.94 -2.80 -4.66
C SER A 18 -3.85 -3.86 -4.07
N ILE A 19 -4.61 -3.46 -3.05
CA ILE A 19 -5.63 -4.29 -2.41
C ILE A 19 -6.99 -3.71 -2.80
N ASP A 20 -7.62 -4.38 -3.75
CA ASP A 20 -9.01 -4.14 -4.12
C ASP A 20 -9.95 -4.67 -3.01
N LEU A 21 -10.62 -3.74 -2.33
CA LEU A 21 -11.67 -3.98 -1.34
C LEU A 21 -13.04 -3.50 -1.87
N SER A 22 -13.15 -3.23 -3.18
CA SER A 22 -14.34 -2.69 -3.79
C SER A 22 -15.51 -3.68 -3.71
N HIS A 23 -16.71 -3.14 -3.56
CA HIS A 23 -17.94 -3.93 -3.63
C HIS A 23 -19.10 -3.06 -4.14
N ASN A 24 -20.26 -3.68 -4.41
CA ASN A 24 -21.41 -3.00 -5.04
C ASN A 24 -21.81 -1.66 -4.41
N ALA A 25 -21.71 -1.49 -3.09
CA ALA A 25 -22.07 -0.23 -2.42
C ALA A 25 -20.91 0.78 -2.31
N GLN A 26 -19.67 0.36 -2.56
CA GLN A 26 -18.44 1.12 -2.35
C GLN A 26 -17.39 0.69 -3.39
N PRO A 27 -17.50 1.16 -4.64
CA PRO A 27 -16.65 0.71 -5.75
C PRO A 27 -15.22 1.28 -5.69
N ASN A 28 -14.98 2.29 -4.86
CA ASN A 28 -13.70 3.00 -4.73
C ASN A 28 -12.88 2.57 -3.50
N TRP A 29 -13.26 1.47 -2.85
CA TRP A 29 -12.52 0.94 -1.71
C TRP A 29 -11.26 0.21 -2.18
N ILE A 30 -10.22 0.96 -2.49
CA ILE A 30 -8.91 0.43 -2.92
C ILE A 30 -7.83 0.98 -1.99
N LEU A 31 -6.94 0.10 -1.54
CA LEU A 31 -5.73 0.46 -0.79
C LEU A 31 -4.50 0.23 -1.65
N ASP A 32 -3.71 1.28 -1.84
CA ASP A 32 -2.47 1.22 -2.59
C ASP A 32 -1.27 1.44 -1.69
N PHE A 33 -0.21 0.68 -1.97
CA PHE A 33 1.07 0.74 -1.31
C PHE A 33 2.15 1.00 -2.36
N TYR A 34 2.97 2.02 -2.13
CA TYR A 34 4.05 2.42 -3.02
C TYR A 34 5.36 2.47 -2.25
N GLU A 35 6.41 1.89 -2.81
CA GLU A 35 7.78 2.17 -2.39
C GLU A 35 8.28 3.46 -3.06
N GLN A 36 8.98 4.29 -2.29
CA GLN A 36 9.61 5.51 -2.77
C GLN A 36 10.99 5.69 -2.14
N LEU A 37 12.03 5.91 -2.95
CA LEU A 37 13.33 6.33 -2.43
C LEU A 37 13.30 7.81 -2.01
N ASN A 38 13.56 8.09 -0.73
CA ASN A 38 13.78 9.45 -0.26
C ASN A 38 15.20 9.90 -0.64
N ALA A 39 15.30 10.83 -1.59
CA ALA A 39 16.59 11.32 -2.09
C ALA A 39 17.41 12.11 -1.05
N ALA A 40 16.77 12.62 0.01
CA ALA A 40 17.45 13.40 1.05
C ALA A 40 18.11 12.50 2.11
N THR A 41 17.49 11.37 2.44
CA THR A 41 18.02 10.41 3.43
C THR A 41 18.69 9.21 2.79
N ASN A 42 18.46 8.97 1.50
CA ASN A 42 18.86 7.78 0.77
C ASN A 42 18.30 6.48 1.39
N GLU A 43 17.08 6.57 1.92
CA GLU A 43 16.32 5.46 2.51
C GLU A 43 15.03 5.24 1.73
N TYR A 44 14.50 4.01 1.76
CA TYR A 44 13.17 3.70 1.22
C TYR A 44 12.08 4.11 2.21
N GLU A 45 11.07 4.79 1.70
CA GLU A 45 9.83 5.12 2.38
C GLU A 45 8.68 4.40 1.70
N TYR A 46 7.70 3.98 2.49
CA TYR A 46 6.49 3.36 1.98
C TYR A 46 5.31 4.29 2.18
N MET A 47 4.54 4.48 1.12
CA MET A 47 3.36 5.31 1.09
C MET A 47 2.11 4.44 1.00
N ILE A 48 1.17 4.65 1.91
CA ILE A 48 -0.14 3.98 1.90
C ILE A 48 -1.21 5.01 1.52
N GLN A 49 -2.02 4.70 0.52
CA GLN A 49 -3.09 5.54 0.01
C GLN A 49 -4.43 4.79 -0.01
N ALA A 50 -5.49 5.43 0.47
CA ALA A 50 -6.85 4.92 0.42
C ALA A 50 -7.68 5.70 -0.61
N GLN A 51 -8.14 5.03 -1.67
CA GLN A 51 -8.85 5.67 -2.79
C GLN A 51 -10.34 6.01 -2.50
N TRP A 52 -10.88 5.62 -1.34
CA TRP A 52 -12.30 5.87 -1.02
C TRP A 52 -12.59 7.24 -0.39
N MET A 53 -11.55 8.05 -0.16
CA MET A 53 -11.71 9.43 0.27
C MET A 53 -12.07 10.27 -0.96
N GLU A 54 -13.32 10.75 -1.08
CA GLU A 54 -13.76 11.64 -2.17
C GLU A 54 -13.02 13.00 -2.22
N ASN A 55 -12.10 13.26 -1.28
CA ASN A 55 -11.36 14.50 -1.22
C ASN A 55 -10.08 14.42 -2.05
N GLU A 56 -9.79 15.50 -2.79
CA GLU A 56 -8.52 15.74 -3.50
C GLU A 56 -7.28 15.62 -2.59
N ASN A 57 -7.48 15.73 -1.27
CA ASN A 57 -6.49 15.39 -0.25
C ASN A 57 -6.65 13.94 0.19
N LEU A 58 -6.08 13.04 -0.60
CA LEU A 58 -5.87 11.65 -0.20
C LEU A 58 -4.90 11.65 1.00
N PRO A 59 -5.29 11.10 2.17
CA PRO A 59 -4.38 11.03 3.30
C PRO A 59 -3.27 10.03 2.95
N HIS A 60 -2.05 10.52 2.80
CA HIS A 60 -0.88 9.68 2.62
C HIS A 60 -0.28 9.37 3.99
N LEU A 61 -0.20 8.09 4.33
CA LEU A 61 0.63 7.65 5.45
C LEU A 61 2.02 7.33 4.91
N LYS A 62 3.02 8.09 5.36
CA LYS A 62 4.44 7.82 5.08
C LYS A 62 5.06 7.16 6.29
N ILE A 63 5.70 6.01 6.07
CA ILE A 63 6.39 5.26 7.11
C ILE A 63 7.72 4.71 6.57
N ASP A 64 8.67 4.49 7.48
CA ASP A 64 9.92 3.81 7.15
C ASP A 64 9.69 2.31 6.86
N GLU A 65 10.66 1.69 6.19
CA GLU A 65 10.62 0.27 5.80
C GLU A 65 10.36 -0.67 6.98
N LYS A 66 11.00 -0.42 8.13
CA LYS A 66 10.88 -1.32 9.28
C LYS A 66 9.46 -1.31 9.83
N VAL A 67 8.87 -0.12 9.98
CA VAL A 67 7.48 0.05 10.42
C VAL A 67 6.51 -0.53 9.39
N PHE A 68 6.81 -0.41 8.10
CA PHE A 68 6.02 -1.04 7.03
C PHE A 68 6.02 -2.57 7.12
N LEU A 69 7.18 -3.19 7.34
CA LEU A 69 7.29 -4.65 7.49
C LEU A 69 6.54 -5.15 8.74
N ASP A 70 6.67 -4.44 9.87
CA ASP A 70 5.92 -4.74 11.10
C ASP A 70 4.40 -4.65 10.86
N PHE A 71 3.95 -3.64 10.12
CA PHE A 71 2.55 -3.47 9.72
C PHE A 71 2.06 -4.62 8.82
N ALA A 72 2.83 -4.99 7.79
CA ALA A 72 2.50 -6.07 6.88
C ALA A 72 2.34 -7.41 7.61
N GLU A 73 3.23 -7.71 8.57
CA GLU A 73 3.12 -8.91 9.40
C GLU A 73 1.84 -8.90 10.25
N ALA A 74 1.50 -7.75 10.85
CA ALA A 74 0.28 -7.61 11.65
C ALA A 74 -1.00 -7.83 10.81
N ILE A 75 -1.03 -7.33 9.57
CA ILE A 75 -2.12 -7.57 8.62
C ILE A 75 -2.22 -9.05 8.27
N GLN A 76 -1.09 -9.70 7.94
CA GLN A 76 -1.05 -11.12 7.61
C GLN A 76 -1.58 -11.99 8.76
N ARG A 77 -1.14 -11.73 10.00
CA ARG A 77 -1.61 -12.44 11.20
C ARG A 77 -3.12 -12.27 11.40
N THR A 78 -3.65 -11.08 11.13
CA THR A 78 -5.08 -10.81 11.24
C THR A 78 -5.88 -11.55 10.16
N ALA A 79 -5.42 -11.53 8.91
CA ALA A 79 -6.06 -12.25 7.80
C ALA A 79 -6.12 -13.76 8.06
N GLN A 80 -5.04 -14.37 8.55
CA GLN A 80 -5.00 -15.78 8.91
C GLN A 80 -6.02 -16.15 9.98
N LYS A 81 -6.22 -15.29 11.00
CA LYS A 81 -7.24 -15.53 12.04
C LYS A 81 -8.66 -15.53 11.48
N ILE A 82 -8.96 -14.66 10.51
CA ILE A 82 -10.27 -14.58 9.88
C ILE A 82 -10.55 -15.82 9.03
N LEU A 83 -9.56 -16.31 8.27
CA LEU A 83 -9.71 -17.49 7.42
C LEU A 83 -9.89 -18.80 8.20
N ASN A 84 -9.38 -18.87 9.43
CA ASN A 84 -9.47 -20.05 10.30
C ASN A 84 -10.62 -19.98 11.32
N ARG A 85 -11.55 -19.03 11.17
CA ARG A 85 -12.81 -18.96 11.92
C ARG A 85 -13.90 -19.77 11.23
#